data_AF-A0A9P7EIW1-F1
#
_entry.id   AF-A0A9P7EIW1-F1
#
_cell.length_a   1.000
_cell.length_b   1.000
_cell.length_c   1.000
_cell.angle_alpha   90.00
_cell.angle_beta   90.00
_cell.angle_gamma   90.00
#
_symmetry.space_group_name_H-M   'P 1'
#
loop_
_entity.id
_entity.type
_entity.pdbx_description
1 polymer ?
#
loop_
_entity_poly.entity_id
_entity_poly.type
_entity_poly.pdbx_seq_one_letter_code
_entity_poly.pdbx_strand_id
1 'polypeptide(L)'
;METTSPVVSFPPEPPDEHRSRAPEFYGFVAWTSTSVVFVFYVLWALLPDEYLVWLGVEWYPSREWSLLLPAYSIVVVLLTYFVYFAITIARTPAFSDPSTFIDTKAHLPALDANQHFKPADPDVIPELYDIPIGIVNRVVYGPHRSPNEKRPSGESPSKVDKVQASPKAP
;
A
#
# COMPACT_ATOMS: atom_id res chain seq x y z
N MET A 1 23.61 23.42 33.73
CA MET A 1 23.37 22.56 32.56
C MET A 1 21.87 22.52 32.38
N GLU A 2 21.40 23.38 31.49
CA GLU A 2 19.99 23.72 31.27
C GLU A 2 19.45 22.76 30.21
N THR A 3 18.41 21.99 30.55
CA THR A 3 17.75 21.09 29.60
C THR A 3 16.78 21.90 28.76
N THR A 4 17.23 22.33 27.58
CA THR A 4 16.41 22.96 26.55
C THR A 4 15.31 22.00 26.10
N SER A 5 14.09 22.29 26.54
CA SER A 5 12.85 21.67 26.08
C SER A 5 12.66 21.95 24.58
N PRO A 6 12.38 20.94 23.73
CA PRO A 6 12.15 21.18 22.32
C PRO A 6 10.78 21.83 22.09
N VAL A 7 10.83 23.09 21.68
CA VAL A 7 9.91 23.84 20.81
C VAL A 7 8.53 23.20 20.62
N VAL A 8 7.54 23.74 21.33
CA VAL A 8 6.12 23.53 21.07
C VAL A 8 5.79 24.07 19.67
N SER A 9 5.29 23.22 18.78
CA SER A 9 4.71 23.61 17.49
C SER A 9 3.32 24.20 17.70
N PHE A 10 3.16 25.50 17.41
CA PHE A 10 1.86 26.18 17.29
C PHE A 10 1.33 25.99 15.86
N PRO A 11 0.01 25.86 15.59
CA PRO A 11 -1.17 26.16 16.44
C PRO A 11 -1.45 25.11 17.52
N PRO A 12 -2.17 25.49 18.60
CA PRO A 12 -2.52 24.56 19.68
C PRO A 12 -3.34 23.42 19.09
N GLU A 13 -2.86 22.18 19.28
CA GLU A 13 -3.75 21.05 19.08
C GLU A 13 -4.95 21.23 20.02
N PRO A 14 -6.18 21.09 19.52
CA PRO A 14 -7.35 21.18 20.38
C PRO A 14 -7.20 20.16 21.52
N PRO A 15 -7.57 20.50 22.77
CA PRO A 15 -7.43 19.60 23.90
C PRO A 15 -8.08 18.25 23.59
N ASP A 16 -7.38 17.16 23.91
CA ASP A 16 -7.84 15.75 23.75
C ASP A 16 -9.17 15.42 24.44
N GLU A 17 -9.75 16.38 25.14
CA GLU A 17 -11.01 16.31 25.90
C GLU A 17 -12.23 16.01 25.03
N HIS A 18 -12.12 16.10 23.70
CA HIS A 18 -13.18 15.75 22.74
C HIS A 18 -12.90 14.47 21.94
N ARG A 19 -11.99 13.59 22.40
CA ARG A 19 -12.03 12.20 21.95
C ARG A 19 -13.22 11.52 22.62
N SER A 20 -14.39 11.72 22.02
CA SER A 20 -15.68 11.18 22.43
C SER A 20 -15.49 9.76 22.96
N ARG A 21 -15.88 9.48 24.22
CA ARG A 21 -15.89 8.11 24.81
C ARG A 21 -16.85 7.16 24.09
N ALA A 22 -17.58 7.62 23.07
CA ALA A 22 -18.53 6.82 22.34
C ALA A 22 -17.94 5.51 21.75
N PRO A 23 -16.74 5.48 21.13
CA PRO A 23 -16.18 4.27 20.53
C PRO A 23 -15.87 3.16 21.54
N GLU A 24 -15.43 3.49 22.76
CA GLU A 24 -15.14 2.49 23.80
C GLU A 24 -16.41 1.79 24.31
N PHE A 25 -17.51 2.54 24.46
CA PHE A 25 -18.80 1.96 24.83
C PHE A 25 -19.39 1.07 23.72
N TYR A 26 -19.30 1.48 22.46
CA TYR A 26 -19.77 0.65 21.35
C TYR A 26 -18.97 -0.65 21.23
N GLY A 27 -17.65 -0.60 21.43
CA GLY A 27 -16.81 -1.79 21.43
C GLY A 27 -17.20 -2.77 22.54
N PHE A 28 -17.45 -2.27 23.75
CA PHE A 28 -17.88 -3.11 24.88
C PHE A 28 -19.26 -3.75 24.65
N VAL A 29 -20.23 -2.98 24.18
CA VAL A 29 -21.58 -3.48 23.88
C VAL A 29 -21.53 -4.49 22.75
N ALA A 30 -20.81 -4.20 21.67
CA ALA A 30 -20.63 -5.12 20.55
C ALA A 30 -19.97 -6.42 21.03
N TRP A 31 -18.84 -6.34 21.75
CA TRP A 31 -18.14 -7.52 22.27
C TRP A 31 -19.01 -8.37 23.19
N THR A 32 -19.75 -7.75 24.11
CA THR A 32 -20.65 -8.45 25.03
C THR A 32 -21.80 -9.11 24.26
N SER A 33 -22.45 -8.38 23.34
CA SER A 33 -23.55 -8.92 22.53
C SER A 33 -23.10 -10.09 21.64
N THR A 34 -21.95 -9.96 20.97
CA THR A 34 -21.38 -11.01 20.13
C THR A 34 -20.99 -12.22 20.98
N SER A 35 -20.43 -12.02 22.17
CA SER A 35 -20.08 -13.12 23.07
C SER A 35 -21.31 -13.89 23.54
N VAL A 36 -22.38 -13.19 23.93
CA VAL A 36 -23.65 -13.81 24.34
C VAL A 36 -24.26 -14.62 23.20
N VAL A 37 -24.37 -14.04 22.00
CA VAL A 37 -24.89 -14.73 20.81
C VAL A 37 -24.01 -15.94 20.45
N PHE A 38 -22.68 -15.81 20.57
CA PHE A 38 -21.75 -16.90 20.30
C PHE A 38 -21.92 -18.07 21.29
N VAL A 39 -22.08 -17.79 22.59
CA VAL A 39 -22.37 -18.83 23.58
C VAL A 39 -23.69 -19.54 23.26
N PHE A 40 -24.74 -18.79 22.92
CA PHE A 40 -26.01 -19.40 22.50
C PHE A 40 -25.87 -20.24 21.23
N TYR A 41 -25.09 -19.79 20.26
CA TYR A 41 -24.79 -20.54 19.05
C TYR A 41 -24.04 -21.86 19.36
N VAL A 42 -23.02 -21.84 20.22
CA VAL A 42 -22.28 -23.04 20.62
C VAL A 42 -23.17 -24.00 21.40
N LEU A 43 -23.99 -23.49 22.33
CA LEU A 43 -24.97 -24.29 23.06
C LEU A 43 -25.95 -24.96 22.09
N TRP A 44 -26.51 -24.21 21.15
CA TRP A 44 -27.41 -24.74 20.11
C TRP A 44 -26.72 -25.78 19.21
N ALA A 45 -25.45 -25.57 18.86
CA ALA A 45 -24.69 -26.48 18.02
C ALA A 45 -24.35 -27.82 18.71
N LEU A 46 -24.10 -27.81 20.03
CA LEU A 46 -23.59 -28.96 20.79
C LEU A 46 -24.64 -29.68 21.66
N LEU A 47 -25.68 -29.00 22.16
CA LEU A 47 -26.71 -29.65 22.99
C LEU A 47 -27.56 -30.60 22.13
N PRO A 48 -27.90 -31.80 22.63
CA PRO A 48 -28.81 -32.70 21.94
C PRO A 48 -30.28 -32.24 22.03
N ASP A 49 -31.12 -32.77 21.16
CA ASP A 49 -32.46 -32.24 20.83
C ASP A 49 -33.40 -32.24 22.04
N GLU A 50 -33.22 -33.19 22.97
CA GLU A 50 -34.04 -33.33 24.17
C GLU A 50 -33.96 -32.09 25.07
N TYR A 51 -32.78 -31.47 25.16
CA TYR A 51 -32.59 -30.26 25.97
C TYR A 51 -33.13 -29.01 25.28
N LEU A 52 -33.09 -28.94 23.94
CA LEU A 52 -33.66 -27.83 23.18
C LEU A 52 -35.19 -27.81 23.27
N VAL A 53 -35.81 -28.99 23.14
CA VAL A 53 -37.26 -29.15 23.29
C VAL A 53 -37.69 -28.85 24.72
N TRP A 54 -36.89 -29.26 25.73
CA TRP A 54 -37.14 -28.87 27.13
C TRP A 54 -37.04 -27.36 27.36
N LEU A 55 -36.14 -26.67 26.64
CA LEU A 55 -36.02 -25.21 26.67
C LEU A 55 -37.20 -24.49 25.97
N GLY A 56 -38.13 -25.23 25.34
CA GLY A 56 -39.27 -24.70 24.62
C GLY A 56 -38.96 -24.27 23.18
N VAL A 57 -37.82 -24.68 22.62
CA VAL A 57 -37.43 -24.36 21.23
C VAL A 57 -37.85 -25.51 20.33
N GLU A 58 -39.06 -25.43 19.80
CA GLU A 58 -39.68 -26.49 19.01
C GLU A 58 -39.38 -26.37 17.50
N TRP A 59 -38.89 -25.21 17.07
CA TRP A 59 -38.45 -24.97 15.69
C TRP A 59 -37.05 -24.35 15.65
N TYR A 60 -36.11 -25.06 15.04
CA TYR A 60 -34.76 -24.58 14.74
C TYR A 60 -34.31 -25.07 13.34
N PRO A 61 -33.43 -24.34 12.64
CA PRO A 61 -32.89 -24.77 11.35
C PRO A 61 -32.08 -26.06 11.49
N SER A 62 -31.89 -26.81 10.40
CA SER A 62 -31.17 -28.10 10.45
C SER A 62 -29.80 -27.99 11.13
N ARG A 63 -29.43 -28.98 11.96
CA ARG A 63 -28.17 -28.95 12.74
C ARG A 63 -26.93 -28.83 11.84
N GLU A 64 -27.03 -29.22 10.56
CA GLU A 64 -25.97 -29.06 9.55
C GLU A 64 -25.47 -27.62 9.43
N TRP A 65 -26.33 -26.62 9.64
CA TRP A 65 -25.94 -25.21 9.62
C TRP A 65 -24.87 -24.85 10.67
N SER A 66 -24.80 -25.58 11.78
CA SER A 66 -23.74 -25.41 12.77
C SER A 66 -22.35 -25.70 12.19
N LEU A 67 -22.24 -26.60 11.22
CA LEU A 67 -20.99 -26.91 10.53
C LEU A 67 -20.78 -26.05 9.29
N LEU A 68 -21.85 -25.76 8.56
CA LEU A 68 -21.77 -24.95 7.34
C LEU A 68 -21.29 -23.53 7.65
N LEU A 69 -21.81 -22.87 8.70
CA LEU A 69 -21.40 -21.50 9.05
C LEU A 69 -19.89 -21.32 9.23
N PRO A 70 -19.18 -22.09 10.09
CA PRO A 70 -17.74 -21.96 10.26
C PRO A 70 -16.97 -22.39 9.00
N ALA A 71 -17.44 -23.40 8.26
CA ALA A 71 -16.80 -23.83 7.02
C ALA A 71 -16.86 -22.73 5.94
N TYR A 72 -18.05 -22.16 5.70
CA TYR A 72 -18.21 -21.05 4.74
C TYR A 72 -17.49 -19.79 5.20
N SER A 73 -17.42 -19.51 6.51
CA SER A 73 -16.63 -18.38 7.04
C SER A 73 -15.16 -18.45 6.59
N ILE A 74 -14.54 -19.63 6.67
CA ILE A 74 -13.15 -19.82 6.22
C ILE A 74 -13.05 -19.60 4.71
N VAL A 75 -13.99 -20.14 3.93
CA VAL A 75 -14.02 -19.95 2.47
C VAL A 75 -14.14 -18.47 2.10
N VAL A 76 -15.02 -17.71 2.78
CA VAL A 76 -15.19 -16.26 2.55
C VAL A 76 -13.92 -15.48 2.90
N VAL A 77 -13.24 -15.84 4.00
CA VAL A 77 -11.96 -15.21 4.37
C VAL A 77 -10.90 -15.47 3.29
N LEU A 78 -10.73 -16.72 2.86
CA LEU A 78 -9.79 -17.07 1.79
C LEU A 78 -10.14 -16.38 0.47
N LEU A 79 -11.43 -16.34 0.11
CA LEU A 79 -11.91 -15.65 -1.08
C LEU A 79 -11.60 -14.16 -1.01
N THR A 80 -11.77 -13.52 0.15
CA THR A 80 -11.44 -12.11 0.35
C THR A 80 -9.96 -11.84 0.11
N TYR A 81 -9.07 -12.69 0.63
CA TYR A 81 -7.64 -12.60 0.35
C TYR A 81 -7.31 -12.80 -1.13
N PHE A 82 -7.94 -13.77 -1.77
CA PHE A 82 -7.73 -14.02 -3.20
C PHE A 82 -8.18 -12.85 -4.05
N VAL A 83 -9.36 -12.28 -3.77
CA VAL A 83 -9.88 -11.08 -4.44
C VAL A 83 -8.98 -9.88 -4.19
N TYR A 84 -8.53 -9.68 -2.95
CA TYR A 84 -7.60 -8.61 -2.61
C TYR A 84 -6.28 -8.73 -3.39
N PHE A 85 -5.73 -9.95 -3.47
CA PHE A 85 -4.53 -10.23 -4.25
C PHE A 85 -4.76 -9.96 -5.75
N ALA A 86 -5.88 -10.43 -6.30
CA ALA A 86 -6.25 -10.18 -7.70
C ALA A 86 -6.38 -8.68 -8.00
N ILE A 87 -7.04 -7.91 -7.12
CA ILE A 87 -7.17 -6.46 -7.25
C ILE A 87 -5.80 -5.78 -7.15
N THR A 88 -4.96 -6.22 -6.21
CA THR A 88 -3.61 -5.66 -6.02
C THR A 88 -2.79 -5.86 -7.29
N ILE A 89 -2.77 -7.05 -7.87
CA ILE A 89 -2.10 -7.30 -9.16
C ILE A 89 -2.71 -6.45 -10.27
N ALA A 90 -4.05 -6.41 -10.38
CA ALA A 90 -4.73 -5.65 -11.42
C ALA A 90 -4.47 -4.13 -11.34
N ARG A 91 -4.21 -3.61 -10.14
CA ARG A 91 -3.91 -2.18 -9.91
C ARG A 91 -2.43 -1.86 -9.85
N THR A 92 -1.55 -2.86 -9.83
CA THR A 92 -0.10 -2.62 -9.80
C THR A 92 0.35 -2.10 -11.16
N PRO A 93 0.95 -0.90 -11.26
CA PRO A 93 1.54 -0.40 -12.49
C PRO A 93 2.63 -1.33 -13.02
N ALA A 94 2.99 -1.21 -14.30
CA ALA A 94 4.11 -1.98 -14.85
C ALA A 94 5.39 -1.70 -14.05
N PHE A 95 6.22 -2.72 -13.82
CA PHE A 95 7.48 -2.57 -13.04
C PHE A 95 8.43 -1.48 -13.57
N SER A 96 8.30 -1.14 -14.86
CA SER A 96 9.09 -0.10 -15.51
C SER A 96 8.53 1.31 -15.32
N ASP A 97 7.35 1.46 -14.72
CA ASP A 97 6.71 2.75 -14.49
C ASP A 97 7.23 3.38 -13.19
N PRO A 98 7.85 4.59 -13.24
CA PRO A 98 8.30 5.31 -12.06
C PRO A 98 7.18 5.61 -11.05
N SER A 99 5.91 5.58 -11.46
CA SER A 99 4.76 5.75 -10.56
C SER A 99 4.69 4.68 -9.44
N THR A 100 5.40 3.55 -9.59
CA THR A 100 5.49 2.49 -8.58
C THR A 100 6.25 2.94 -7.31
N PHE A 101 7.18 3.88 -7.45
CA PHE A 101 8.07 4.31 -6.35
C PHE A 101 7.97 5.81 -6.05
N ILE A 102 7.17 6.54 -6.83
CA ILE A 102 7.03 8.00 -6.76
C ILE A 102 5.57 8.33 -6.47
N ASP A 103 5.31 9.03 -5.38
CA ASP A 103 4.00 9.59 -5.08
C ASP A 103 3.76 10.90 -5.85
N THR A 104 2.49 11.27 -6.04
CA THR A 104 2.00 12.51 -6.65
C THR A 104 2.63 13.77 -6.05
N LYS A 105 3.09 13.72 -4.79
CA LYS A 105 3.72 14.84 -4.08
C LYS A 105 5.25 14.86 -4.16
N ALA A 106 5.88 13.94 -4.90
CA ALA A 106 7.32 13.93 -5.04
C ALA A 106 7.81 15.19 -5.77
N HIS A 107 8.79 15.88 -5.21
CA HIS A 107 9.40 17.06 -5.82
C HIS A 107 10.51 16.64 -6.78
N LEU A 108 10.13 16.20 -7.97
CA LEU A 108 11.09 15.75 -8.98
C LEU A 108 11.62 16.93 -9.82
N PRO A 109 12.92 16.92 -10.16
CA PRO A 109 13.45 17.86 -11.15
C PRO A 109 12.91 17.51 -12.54
N ALA A 110 12.69 18.52 -13.39
CA ALA A 110 12.24 18.29 -14.77
C ALA A 110 13.22 17.36 -15.53
N LEU A 111 12.69 16.39 -16.29
CA LEU A 111 13.47 15.33 -16.95
C LEU A 111 14.54 15.85 -17.92
N ASP A 112 14.38 17.06 -18.45
CA ASP A 112 15.33 17.70 -19.38
C ASP A 112 16.50 18.40 -18.68
N ALA A 113 16.52 18.38 -17.35
CA ALA A 113 17.33 19.29 -16.59
C ALA A 113 18.66 18.69 -16.14
N ASN A 114 19.57 18.57 -17.12
CA ASN A 114 21.02 18.56 -16.89
C ASN A 114 21.51 19.83 -16.15
N GLN A 115 20.62 20.79 -15.89
CA GLN A 115 20.86 22.06 -15.23
C GLN A 115 20.83 21.99 -13.70
N HIS A 116 20.08 21.05 -13.09
CA HIS A 116 20.00 20.93 -11.62
C HIS A 116 21.19 20.17 -11.02
N PHE A 117 21.94 19.42 -11.82
CA PHE A 117 23.21 18.79 -11.43
C PHE A 117 24.42 19.64 -11.78
N LYS A 118 24.23 20.87 -12.29
CA LYS A 118 25.32 21.84 -12.37
C LYS A 118 25.68 22.26 -10.95
N PRO A 119 26.96 22.52 -10.64
CA PRO A 119 27.31 23.22 -9.41
C PRO A 119 26.45 24.47 -9.34
N ALA A 120 25.56 24.54 -8.35
CA ALA A 120 24.83 25.77 -8.08
C ALA A 120 25.86 26.88 -7.87
N ASP A 121 25.50 28.10 -8.25
CA ASP A 121 26.28 29.29 -7.91
C ASP A 121 26.62 29.22 -6.41
N PRO A 122 27.87 29.36 -5.98
CA PRO A 122 28.25 29.17 -4.57
C PRO A 122 27.48 30.07 -3.60
N ASP A 123 26.81 31.11 -4.10
CA ASP A 123 26.00 32.06 -3.34
C ASP A 123 24.49 31.71 -3.29
N VAL A 124 24.06 30.65 -3.96
CA VAL A 124 22.64 30.25 -4.04
C VAL A 124 22.45 28.82 -3.54
N ILE A 125 21.65 28.66 -2.49
CA ILE A 125 21.24 27.35 -2.00
C ILE A 125 20.22 26.78 -3.00
N PRO A 126 20.48 25.62 -3.63
CA PRO A 126 19.55 25.03 -4.58
C PRO A 126 18.26 24.58 -3.88
N GLU A 127 17.16 24.59 -4.62
CA GLU A 127 15.88 24.05 -4.15
C GLU A 127 16.01 22.55 -3.85
N LEU A 128 15.26 22.08 -2.84
CA LEU A 128 15.29 20.71 -2.38
C LEU A 128 14.42 19.83 -3.29
N TYR A 129 15.06 18.90 -4.01
CA TYR A 129 14.40 17.93 -4.89
C TYR A 129 14.60 16.49 -4.42
N ASP A 130 13.58 15.66 -4.65
CA ASP A 130 13.66 14.22 -4.47
C ASP A 130 14.39 13.60 -5.67
N ILE A 131 15.55 12.99 -5.42
CA ILE A 131 16.33 12.31 -6.46
C ILE A 131 15.88 10.85 -6.54
N PRO A 132 15.38 10.36 -7.69
CA PRO A 132 14.98 8.96 -7.83
C PRO A 132 16.13 8.01 -7.51
N ILE A 133 15.84 6.95 -6.76
CA ILE A 133 16.86 5.97 -6.33
C ILE A 133 17.60 5.33 -7.51
N GLY A 134 16.95 5.18 -8.67
CA GLY A 134 17.59 4.69 -9.89
C GLY A 134 18.73 5.59 -10.39
N ILE A 135 18.60 6.91 -10.24
CA ILE A 135 19.65 7.88 -10.59
C ILE A 135 20.79 7.80 -9.58
N VAL A 136 20.47 7.78 -8.28
CA VAL A 136 21.48 7.65 -7.22
C VAL A 136 22.29 6.37 -7.40
N ASN A 137 21.61 5.24 -7.61
CA ASN A 137 22.26 3.95 -7.82
C ASN A 137 23.18 3.98 -9.05
N ARG A 138 22.73 4.60 -10.16
CA ARG A 138 23.54 4.76 -11.37
C ARG A 138 24.75 5.68 -11.18
N VAL A 139 24.65 6.74 -10.35
CA VAL A 139 25.77 7.65 -10.10
C VAL A 139 26.79 7.03 -9.16
N VAL A 140 26.32 6.38 -8.08
CA VAL A 140 27.18 5.78 -7.05
C VAL A 140 27.82 4.47 -7.54
N TYR A 141 27.06 3.62 -8.23
CA TYR A 141 27.48 2.26 -8.62
C TYR A 141 27.59 2.06 -10.14
N GLY A 142 27.34 3.10 -10.94
CA GLY A 142 27.49 3.00 -12.39
C GLY A 142 28.94 2.78 -12.82
N PRO A 143 29.17 2.33 -14.06
CA PRO A 143 30.51 2.15 -14.59
C PRO A 143 31.31 3.44 -14.46
N HIS A 144 32.40 3.40 -13.70
CA HIS A 144 33.28 4.54 -13.58
C HIS A 144 33.99 4.75 -14.92
N ARG A 145 33.52 5.70 -15.72
CA ARG A 145 34.18 6.06 -16.98
C ARG A 145 35.50 6.74 -16.63
N SER A 146 36.61 6.07 -16.92
CA SER A 146 37.93 6.67 -16.84
C SER A 146 37.97 7.91 -17.75
N PRO A 147 38.49 9.06 -17.29
CA PRO A 147 38.56 10.30 -18.06
C PRO A 147 39.30 10.20 -19.41
N ASN A 148 40.01 9.09 -19.66
CA ASN A 148 40.83 8.91 -20.86
C ASN A 148 40.14 8.09 -21.98
N GLU A 149 38.86 7.74 -21.83
CA GLU A 149 38.12 7.06 -22.90
C GLU A 149 37.58 8.07 -23.91
N LYS A 150 38.34 8.30 -24.98
CA LYS A 150 37.91 9.12 -26.11
C LYS A 150 36.60 8.58 -26.66
N ARG A 151 35.58 9.42 -26.70
CA ARG A 151 34.33 9.16 -27.44
C ARG A 151 34.71 8.77 -28.87
N PRO A 152 34.32 7.59 -29.41
CA PRO A 152 34.49 7.34 -30.83
C PRO A 152 33.71 8.42 -31.58
N SER A 153 34.45 9.32 -32.20
CA SER A 153 33.92 10.37 -33.06
C SER A 153 33.36 9.71 -34.30
N GLY A 154 32.04 9.52 -34.34
CA GLY A 154 31.32 9.11 -35.53
C GLY A 154 30.49 7.85 -35.35
N GLU A 155 29.38 7.95 -34.63
CA GLU A 155 28.22 7.09 -34.91
C GLU A 155 26.99 8.01 -34.91
N SER A 156 26.65 8.48 -36.11
CA SER A 156 25.34 9.08 -36.39
C SER A 156 24.27 8.02 -36.09
N PRO A 157 23.09 8.36 -35.55
CA PRO A 157 22.09 7.38 -35.16
C PRO A 157 21.48 6.77 -36.44
N SER A 158 22.02 5.66 -36.92
CA SER A 158 21.47 4.95 -38.07
C SER A 158 21.92 3.50 -38.10
N LYS A 159 21.34 2.66 -37.24
CA LYS A 159 21.07 1.25 -37.58
C LYS A 159 20.17 0.48 -36.60
N VAL A 160 19.10 1.08 -36.08
CA VAL A 160 18.05 0.28 -35.43
C VAL A 160 16.66 0.58 -36.01
N ASP A 161 16.42 1.79 -36.53
CA ASP A 161 15.11 2.15 -37.11
C ASP A 161 14.89 1.74 -38.58
N LYS A 162 15.87 1.10 -39.24
CA LYS A 162 15.75 0.73 -40.68
C LYS A 162 15.31 -0.72 -40.94
N VAL A 163 14.70 -1.39 -39.96
CA VAL A 163 14.03 -2.69 -40.16
C VAL A 163 12.51 -2.55 -40.24
N GLN A 164 11.93 -1.38 -39.92
CA GLN A 164 10.48 -1.19 -39.84
C GLN A 164 9.94 -0.09 -40.76
N ALA A 165 10.53 0.13 -41.93
CA ALA A 165 9.93 1.03 -42.93
C ALA A 165 10.40 0.69 -44.34
N SER A 166 9.74 -0.27 -44.99
CA SER A 166 9.53 -0.19 -46.43
C SER A 166 8.21 -0.87 -46.80
N PRO A 167 7.29 -0.15 -47.46
CA PRO A 167 6.01 -0.69 -47.91
C PRO A 167 6.24 -1.52 -49.19
N LYS A 168 5.54 -2.65 -49.32
CA LYS A 168 5.47 -3.40 -50.58
C LYS A 168 4.02 -3.45 -51.05
N ALA A 169 3.70 -2.51 -51.93
CA ALA A 169 2.70 -2.57 -52.98
C ALA A 169 3.42 -2.03 -54.24
N PRO A 170 3.00 -2.28 -55.48
CA PRO A 170 1.71 -2.82 -55.96
C PRO A 170 1.66 -4.33 -56.14
#